data_AF-A0A849E9W1-F1
#
_entry.id   AF-A0A849E9W1-F1
#
_cell.length_a   1.000
_cell.length_b   1.000
_cell.length_c   1.000
_cell.angle_alpha   90.00
_cell.angle_beta   90.00
_cell.angle_gamma   90.00
#
_symmetry.space_group_name_H-M   'P 1'
#
loop_
_entity.id
_entity.type
_entity.pdbx_description
1 polymer ?
#
loop_
_entity_poly.entity_id
_entity_poly.type
_entity_poly.pdbx_seq_one_letter_code
_entity_poly.pdbx_strand_id
1 'polypeptide(L)'
;MPKSRTVIIDKHPGRSAQAFGIARELGTDPDLIHQPSVGVIGNKGDSQCYIGVQGKVQAIHDNLLSRIGSEPGQMPMRLVQPEYTVATSDGIRNGTREMRY
;
A
#
# COMPACT_ATOMS: atom_id res chain seq x y z
N MET A 1 19.16 -3.56 22.10
CA MET A 1 17.81 -3.26 21.58
C MET A 1 17.65 -3.98 20.25
N PRO A 2 16.62 -4.81 20.03
CA PRO A 2 16.39 -5.32 18.69
C PRO A 2 16.05 -4.11 17.81
N LYS A 3 16.76 -3.94 16.69
CA LYS A 3 16.46 -2.87 15.72
C LYS A 3 15.03 -3.11 15.25
N SER A 4 14.11 -2.22 15.59
CA SER A 4 12.78 -2.20 14.99
C SER A 4 12.96 -2.23 13.48
N ARG A 5 12.40 -3.25 12.83
CA ARG A 5 12.54 -3.48 11.38
C ARG A 5 11.63 -2.55 10.56
N THR A 6 10.83 -1.75 11.26
CA THR A 6 9.83 -0.85 10.70
C THR A 6 10.50 0.48 10.33
N VAL A 7 10.47 0.82 9.04
CA VAL A 7 10.98 2.11 8.55
C VAL A 7 10.02 3.22 8.97
N ILE A 8 10.52 4.17 9.77
CA ILE A 8 9.78 5.32 10.27
C ILE A 8 10.36 6.60 9.64
N ILE A 9 9.49 7.51 9.20
CA ILE A 9 9.90 8.82 8.66
C ILE A 9 10.34 9.72 9.82
N ASP A 10 11.50 10.37 9.69
CA ASP A 10 12.00 11.34 10.66
C ASP A 10 11.04 12.54 10.83
N LYS A 11 11.19 13.29 11.92
CA LYS A 11 10.36 14.48 12.20
C LYS A 11 10.95 15.78 11.64
N HIS A 12 11.79 15.70 10.60
CA HIS A 12 12.41 16.89 10.04
C HIS A 12 11.40 17.68 9.18
N PRO A 13 10.99 18.91 9.56
CA PRO A 13 9.85 19.59 8.94
C PRO A 13 9.99 19.74 7.41
N GLY A 14 11.19 20.06 6.91
CA GLY A 14 11.44 20.18 5.48
C GLY A 14 11.33 18.87 4.67
N ARG A 15 11.32 17.70 5.32
CA ARG A 15 11.23 16.38 4.67
C ARG A 15 9.84 15.76 4.78
N SER A 16 8.99 16.27 5.67
CA SER A 16 7.65 15.74 5.93
C SER A 16 6.60 16.22 4.92
N ALA A 17 6.92 17.23 4.10
CA ALA A 17 5.98 17.85 3.18
C ALA A 17 5.27 16.87 2.23
N GLN A 18 6.01 15.88 1.69
CA GLN A 18 5.43 14.87 0.79
C GLN A 18 4.46 13.94 1.51
N ALA A 19 4.83 13.46 2.71
CA ALA A 19 3.96 12.60 3.51
C ALA A 19 2.70 13.34 3.96
N PHE A 20 2.82 14.63 4.29
CA PHE A 20 1.68 15.50 4.62
C PHE A 20 0.74 15.69 3.42
N GLY A 21 1.28 15.92 2.22
CA GLY A 21 0.50 16.04 0.99
C GLY A 21 -0.30 14.77 0.71
N ILE A 22 0.34 13.59 0.80
CA ILE A 22 -0.33 12.30 0.64
C ILE A 22 -1.40 12.08 1.69
N ALA A 23 -1.14 12.43 2.96
CA ALA A 23 -2.14 12.28 4.01
C ALA A 23 -3.41 13.09 3.71
N ARG A 24 -3.27 14.32 3.20
CA ARG A 24 -4.40 15.16 2.78
C ARG A 24 -5.13 14.61 1.57
N GLU A 25 -4.40 14.15 0.56
CA GLU A 25 -4.99 13.57 -0.66
C GLU A 25 -5.80 12.30 -0.34
N LEU A 26 -5.29 11.46 0.57
CA LEU A 26 -5.96 10.23 1.00
C LEU A 26 -7.04 10.45 2.06
N GLY A 27 -7.20 11.67 2.59
CA GLY A 27 -8.14 11.96 3.67
C GLY A 27 -7.78 11.32 5.02
N THR A 28 -6.50 11.04 5.27
CA THR A 28 -5.99 10.53 6.55
C THR A 28 -5.48 11.64 7.46
N ASP A 29 -5.43 11.37 8.76
CA ASP A 29 -4.88 12.30 9.76
C ASP A 29 -3.38 12.63 9.50
N PRO A 30 -3.02 13.90 9.25
CA PRO A 30 -1.63 14.30 9.03
C PRO A 30 -0.71 14.09 10.25
N ASP A 31 -1.24 13.96 11.46
CA ASP A 31 -0.42 13.69 12.64
C ASP A 31 0.14 12.26 12.65
N LEU A 32 -0.43 11.37 11.83
CA LEU A 32 0.03 9.99 11.68
C LEU A 32 1.19 9.82 10.70
N ILE A 33 1.68 10.87 10.05
CA ILE A 33 2.68 10.73 8.97
C ILE A 33 4.02 10.11 9.42
N HIS A 34 4.32 10.18 10.72
CA HIS A 34 5.50 9.59 11.34
C HIS A 34 5.24 8.23 11.98
N GLN A 35 4.04 7.68 11.81
CA GLN A 35 3.74 6.31 12.22
C GLN A 35 4.24 5.29 11.18
N PRO A 36 4.33 4.00 11.56
CA PRO A 36 4.55 2.93 10.60
C PRO A 36 3.56 2.98 9.44
N SER A 37 4.02 2.65 8.23
CA SER A 37 3.16 2.63 7.06
C SER A 37 2.44 1.30 6.87
N VAL A 38 1.23 1.37 6.32
CA VAL A 38 0.51 0.24 5.75
C VAL A 38 0.06 0.60 4.34
N GLY A 39 0.08 -0.38 3.44
CA GLY A 39 -0.31 -0.23 2.05
C GLY A 39 -0.88 -1.52 1.49
N VAL A 40 -1.57 -1.40 0.37
CA VAL A 40 -2.16 -2.53 -0.36
C VAL A 40 -1.54 -2.55 -1.75
N ILE A 41 -0.94 -3.67 -2.11
CA ILE A 41 -0.32 -3.87 -3.42
C ILE A 41 -1.10 -4.96 -4.17
N GLY A 42 -1.47 -4.66 -5.41
CA GLY A 42 -2.04 -5.64 -6.33
C GLY A 42 -1.08 -6.03 -7.44
N ASN A 43 -1.32 -7.18 -8.06
CA ASN A 43 -0.63 -7.58 -9.28
C ASN A 43 -1.60 -7.48 -10.47
N LYS A 44 -1.13 -6.88 -11.56
CA LYS A 44 -1.87 -6.79 -12.83
C LYS A 44 -1.08 -7.45 -13.95
N GLY A 45 -1.79 -7.91 -14.97
CA GLY A 45 -1.19 -8.52 -16.14
C GLY A 45 -2.27 -8.87 -17.16
N ASP A 46 -1.84 -9.51 -18.25
CA ASP A 46 -2.70 -9.82 -19.39
C ASP A 46 -3.27 -11.24 -19.29
N SER A 47 -4.05 -11.50 -18.23
CA SER A 47 -4.78 -12.75 -18.07
C SER A 47 -6.01 -12.57 -17.19
N GLN A 48 -6.94 -13.53 -17.28
CA GLN A 48 -8.17 -13.51 -16.49
C GLN A 48 -7.92 -13.54 -14.98
N CYS A 49 -6.77 -14.07 -14.53
CA CYS A 49 -6.39 -14.12 -13.13
C CYS A 49 -6.33 -12.73 -12.46
N TYR A 50 -6.14 -11.66 -13.23
CA TYR A 50 -6.01 -10.30 -12.71
C TYR A 50 -7.30 -9.49 -12.76
N ILE A 51 -8.37 -10.05 -13.35
CA ILE A 51 -9.67 -9.41 -13.40
C ILE A 51 -10.17 -9.17 -11.98
N GLY A 52 -10.56 -7.93 -11.69
CA GLY A 52 -11.08 -7.51 -10.39
C GLY A 52 -10.01 -7.26 -9.31
N VAL A 53 -8.72 -7.46 -9.57
CA VAL A 53 -7.66 -7.17 -8.57
C VAL A 53 -7.71 -5.70 -8.14
N GLN A 54 -7.88 -4.76 -9.07
CA GLN A 54 -8.01 -3.34 -8.74
C GLN A 54 -9.18 -3.07 -7.78
N GLY A 55 -10.34 -3.67 -8.03
CA GLY A 55 -11.51 -3.50 -7.16
C GLY A 55 -11.27 -4.07 -5.76
N LYS A 56 -10.60 -5.23 -5.66
CA LYS A 56 -10.23 -5.83 -4.36
C LYS A 56 -9.22 -4.97 -3.60
N VAL A 57 -8.19 -4.47 -4.28
CA VAL A 57 -7.19 -3.59 -3.69
C VAL A 57 -7.86 -2.33 -3.15
N GLN A 58 -8.73 -1.69 -3.94
CA GLN A 58 -9.46 -0.51 -3.50
C GLN A 58 -10.33 -0.80 -2.27
N ALA A 59 -11.10 -1.89 -2.30
CA ALA A 59 -11.95 -2.27 -1.17
C ALA A 59 -11.17 -2.50 0.12
N ILE A 60 -9.99 -3.15 0.05
CA ILE A 60 -9.11 -3.33 1.22
C ILE A 60 -8.55 -1.98 1.68
N HIS A 61 -8.13 -1.13 0.74
CA HIS A 61 -7.58 0.20 1.03
C HIS A 61 -8.60 1.09 1.74
N ASP A 62 -9.85 1.14 1.27
CA ASP A 62 -10.95 1.88 1.89
C ASP A 62 -11.25 1.36 3.31
N ASN A 63 -11.20 0.03 3.49
CA ASN A 63 -11.36 -0.58 4.81
C ASN A 63 -10.21 -0.24 5.76
N LEU A 64 -8.96 -0.15 5.28
CA LEU A 64 -7.84 0.32 6.10
C LEU A 64 -8.04 1.79 6.48
N LEU A 65 -8.40 2.64 5.52
CA LEU A 65 -8.66 4.06 5.74
C LEU A 65 -9.68 4.28 6.88
N SER A 66 -10.82 3.57 6.83
CA SER A 66 -11.87 3.69 7.86
C SER A 66 -11.45 3.26 9.28
N ARG A 67 -10.33 2.55 9.43
CA ARG A 67 -9.84 2.02 10.71
C ARG A 67 -8.56 2.72 11.19
N ILE A 68 -7.98 3.59 10.38
CA ILE A 68 -6.78 4.36 10.75
C ILE A 68 -7.19 5.58 11.57
N GLY A 69 -6.44 5.85 12.64
CA GLY A 69 -6.70 6.97 13.53
C GLY A 69 -6.04 6.78 14.90
N SER A 70 -6.36 7.67 15.82
CA SER A 70 -5.75 7.72 17.17
C SER A 70 -6.72 7.30 18.29
N GLU A 71 -7.99 7.05 17.97
CA GLU A 71 -9.00 6.67 18.96
C GLU A 71 -8.88 5.20 19.42
N PRO A 72 -9.47 4.84 20.58
CA PRO A 72 -9.51 3.45 21.02
C PRO A 72 -10.11 2.51 19.95
N GLY A 73 -9.35 1.48 19.59
CA GLY A 73 -9.75 0.51 18.55
C GLY A 73 -9.34 0.89 17.12
N GLN A 74 -8.77 2.08 16.91
CA GLN A 74 -8.17 2.46 15.63
C GLN A 74 -6.69 2.10 15.57
N MET A 75 -6.15 2.10 14.35
CA MET A 75 -4.75 1.79 14.07
C MET A 75 -3.97 3.09 13.81
N PRO A 76 -2.98 3.44 14.66
CA PRO A 76 -2.14 4.61 14.44
C PRO A 76 -1.08 4.29 13.37
N MET A 77 -1.48 4.30 12.11
CA MET A 77 -0.66 3.93 10.96
C MET A 77 -0.76 5.01 9.87
N ARG A 78 0.30 5.17 9.08
CA ARG A 78 0.28 5.98 7.86
C ARG A 78 -0.20 5.14 6.68
N LEU A 79 -1.32 5.50 6.06
CA LEU A 79 -1.75 4.86 4.82
C LEU A 79 -0.92 5.37 3.65
N VAL A 80 -0.52 4.45 2.75
CA VAL A 80 0.03 4.82 1.44
C VAL A 80 -0.98 4.57 0.33
N GLN A 81 -0.76 5.18 -0.83
CA GLN A 81 -1.60 4.97 -2.00
C GLN A 81 -1.60 3.50 -2.43
N PRO A 82 -2.68 3.00 -3.06
CA PRO A 82 -2.67 1.70 -3.71
C PRO A 82 -1.57 1.63 -4.78
N GLU A 83 -0.82 0.53 -4.79
CA GLU A 83 0.25 0.30 -5.77
C GLU A 83 0.00 -0.97 -6.55
N TYR A 84 0.51 -1.03 -7.79
CA TYR A 84 0.37 -2.20 -8.65
C TYR A 84 1.69 -2.59 -9.30
N THR A 85 1.98 -3.88 -9.30
CA THR A 85 3.14 -4.44 -10.01
C THR A 85 2.69 -5.36 -11.15
N VAL A 86 3.63 -5.66 -12.05
CA VAL A 86 3.41 -6.58 -13.16
C VAL A 86 3.37 -8.02 -12.68
N ALA A 87 2.57 -8.84 -13.32
CA ALA A 87 2.56 -10.28 -13.16
C ALA A 87 2.39 -10.99 -14.51
N THR A 88 2.82 -12.24 -14.51
CA THR A 88 2.86 -13.12 -15.67
C THR A 88 1.93 -14.31 -15.44
N SER A 89 1.28 -14.77 -16.50
CA SER A 89 0.34 -15.88 -16.41
C SER A 89 1.00 -17.18 -16.79
N ASP A 90 1.18 -18.06 -15.81
CA ASP A 90 1.66 -19.42 -16.03
C ASP A 90 0.77 -20.17 -17.02
N GLY A 91 -0.55 -19.99 -16.95
CA GLY A 91 -1.49 -20.63 -17.88
C GLY A 91 -1.26 -20.27 -19.34
N ILE A 92 -0.94 -19.00 -19.64
CA ILE A 92 -0.63 -18.54 -21.00
C ILE A 92 0.75 -19.01 -21.45
N ARG A 93 1.73 -18.98 -20.54
CA ARG A 93 3.12 -19.29 -20.88
C ARG A 93 3.41 -20.77 -20.90
N ASN A 94 2.59 -21.60 -20.27
CA ASN A 94 2.87 -23.02 -20.09
C ASN A 94 3.28 -23.72 -21.39
N GLY A 95 4.42 -24.43 -21.37
CA GLY A 95 4.96 -25.12 -22.54
C GLY A 95 5.75 -24.26 -23.54
N THR A 96 5.96 -22.97 -23.25
CA THR A 96 6.76 -22.05 -24.10
C THR A 96 8.14 -21.74 -23.48
N ARG A 97 9.02 -21.06 -24.23
CA ARG A 97 10.32 -20.62 -23.68
C ARG A 97 10.16 -19.52 -22.63
N GLU A 98 9.05 -18.79 -22.72
CA GLU A 98 8.71 -17.65 -21.91
C GLU A 98 8.39 -18.03 -20.45
N MET A 99 8.14 -19.31 -20.13
CA MET A 99 8.03 -19.83 -18.74
C MET A 99 9.29 -19.64 -17.89
N ARG A 100 10.42 -19.27 -18.50
CA ARG A 100 11.66 -18.95 -17.78
C ARG A 100 11.61 -17.59 -17.08
N TYR A 101 10.60 -16.78 -17.39
CA TYR A 101 10.34 -15.43 -16.90
C TYR A 101 8.97 -15.34 -16.26
#